data_AF-A0A8D2QCZ8-F1
#
_entry.id   AF-A0A8D2QCZ8-F1
#
_cell.length_a   1.000
_cell.length_b   1.000
_cell.length_c   1.000
_cell.angle_alpha   90.00
_cell.angle_beta   90.00
_cell.angle_gamma   90.00
#
_symmetry.space_group_name_H-M   'P 1'
#
loop_
_entity.id
_entity.type
_entity.pdbx_description
1 polymer ?
#
loop_
_entity_poly.entity_id
_entity_poly.type
_entity_poly.pdbx_seq_one_letter_code
_entity_poly.pdbx_strand_id
1 'polypeptide(L)'
;ELTVRLICTTTAVQKRNVGASGPEKYTEAFIKKQIEEFNLGKRHLANMMGEDPETFTQEDIDRAIAYLFPSGLFDKRARPLMKHPTEVFPEQRKIQWGEDGRPFHFLFYTGKQSYYSLMHVSMLFVINNVSSQRKKGKNLAGSRWLTKIELEEMLLEKVSDNDYSRFIQLLQKLATLPCADIEEKYIQKFSKEVPAQLQKVVIEPLQHDERGVAFSTGEGKRKTARATAVVYDNGTGRITVNGIDILHYFPVLQDREQLLFPFQFLGRIGKHDMVCTVSGGGRSAQAGAIRLASAKALRSFVTEKEVEFMRQAGLLTVDPRVKERKKPGQEGPRRKFTWKKR
;
A
#
# COMPACT_ATOMS: atom_id res chain seq x y z
N GLU A 1 -6.43 -81.44 15.57
CA GLU A 1 -5.46 -80.65 16.34
C GLU A 1 -5.43 -79.22 15.82
N LEU A 2 -5.91 -78.25 16.61
CA LEU A 2 -5.77 -76.82 16.31
C LEU A 2 -4.93 -76.22 17.44
N THR A 3 -3.64 -76.02 17.20
CA THR A 3 -2.73 -75.37 18.15
C THR A 3 -3.01 -73.88 18.21
N VAL A 4 -3.70 -73.44 19.27
CA VAL A 4 -3.88 -72.02 19.59
C VAL A 4 -2.55 -71.48 20.12
N ARG A 5 -1.84 -70.68 19.31
CA ARG A 5 -0.66 -69.92 19.78
C ARG A 5 -1.14 -68.78 20.66
N LEU A 6 -0.90 -68.89 21.97
CA LEU A 6 -1.02 -67.78 22.92
C LEU A 6 0.07 -66.74 22.60
N ILE A 7 -0.32 -65.61 22.02
CA ILE A 7 0.54 -64.45 21.84
C ILE A 7 0.55 -63.70 23.19
N CYS A 8 1.60 -63.86 23.98
CA CYS A 8 1.80 -63.02 25.17
C CYS A 8 2.08 -61.58 24.72
N THR A 9 1.09 -60.70 24.84
CA THR A 9 1.29 -59.26 24.70
C THR A 9 1.76 -58.70 26.04
N THR A 10 3.05 -58.35 26.14
CA THR A 10 3.58 -57.58 27.27
C THR A 10 3.16 -56.12 27.14
N THR A 11 2.20 -55.68 27.96
CA THR A 11 1.86 -54.26 28.08
C THR A 11 2.81 -53.58 29.07
N ALA A 12 3.77 -52.82 28.56
CA ALA A 12 4.61 -51.95 29.39
C ALA A 12 3.98 -50.55 29.51
N VAL A 13 3.91 -50.01 30.74
CA VAL A 13 3.45 -48.63 30.96
C VAL A 13 4.45 -47.67 30.32
N GLN A 14 4.05 -47.04 29.21
CA GLN A 14 4.86 -45.99 28.58
C GLN A 14 4.81 -44.71 29.42
N LYS A 15 5.97 -44.08 29.64
CA LYS A 15 6.04 -42.76 30.28
C LYS A 15 5.21 -41.78 29.44
N ARG A 16 4.32 -41.03 30.09
CA ARG A 16 3.55 -39.98 29.42
C ARG A 16 4.53 -38.94 28.88
N ASN A 17 4.39 -38.60 27.60
CA ASN A 17 5.15 -37.51 27.02
C ASN A 17 4.86 -36.21 27.78
N VAL A 18 5.91 -35.47 28.13
CA VAL A 18 5.75 -34.11 28.65
C VAL A 18 5.16 -33.27 27.52
N GLY A 19 4.16 -32.44 27.84
CA GLY A 19 3.55 -31.56 26.86
C GLY A 19 4.61 -30.70 26.16
N ALA A 20 4.50 -30.58 24.84
CA ALA A 20 5.39 -29.70 24.08
C ALA A 20 5.33 -28.26 24.64
N SER A 21 6.41 -27.51 24.49
CA SER A 21 6.45 -26.10 24.89
C SER A 21 5.31 -25.35 24.21
N GLY A 22 4.42 -24.76 25.02
CA GLY A 22 3.32 -23.93 24.53
C GLY A 22 3.81 -22.61 23.92
N PRO A 23 2.89 -21.74 23.47
CA PRO A 23 3.26 -20.43 22.94
C PRO A 23 4.04 -19.61 23.98
N GLU A 24 5.05 -18.88 23.52
CA GLU A 24 5.87 -18.00 24.35
C GLU A 24 4.98 -16.91 24.98
N LYS A 25 5.05 -16.80 26.31
CA LYS A 25 4.31 -15.80 27.09
C LYS A 25 5.29 -14.76 27.61
N TYR A 26 4.95 -13.49 27.46
CA TYR A 26 5.81 -12.38 27.86
C TYR A 26 5.21 -11.75 29.12
N THR A 27 5.89 -11.90 30.25
CA THR A 27 5.46 -11.27 31.50
C THR A 27 5.76 -9.77 31.48
N GLU A 28 5.04 -8.99 32.28
CA GLU A 28 5.30 -7.55 32.39
C GLU A 28 6.74 -7.26 32.87
N ALA A 29 7.28 -8.11 33.76
CA ALA A 29 8.67 -8.04 34.20
C ALA A 29 9.67 -8.27 33.05
N PHE A 30 9.37 -9.21 32.14
CA PHE A 30 10.19 -9.45 30.95
C PHE A 30 10.21 -8.22 30.04
N ILE A 31 9.05 -7.64 29.75
CA ILE A 31 8.95 -6.44 28.91
C ILE A 31 9.70 -5.27 29.54
N LYS A 32 9.59 -5.08 30.86
CA LYS A 32 10.34 -4.04 31.58
C LYS A 32 11.85 -4.20 31.43
N LYS A 33 12.36 -5.43 31.56
CA LYS A 33 13.78 -5.73 31.36
C LYS A 33 14.22 -5.43 29.93
N GLN A 34 13.42 -5.78 28.93
CA GLN A 34 13.71 -5.48 27.52
C GLN A 34 13.74 -3.98 27.23
N ILE A 35 12.91 -3.18 27.91
CA ILE A 35 12.93 -1.71 27.79
C ILE A 35 14.25 -1.15 28.34
N GLU A 36 14.72 -1.65 29.48
CA GLU A 36 16.01 -1.25 30.07
C GLU A 36 17.18 -1.63 29.14
N GLU A 37 17.18 -2.84 28.60
CA GLU A 37 18.17 -3.31 27.62
C GLU A 37 18.16 -2.48 26.33
N PHE A 38 16.99 -2.13 25.81
CA PHE A 38 16.83 -1.26 24.64
C PHE A 38 17.41 0.15 24.89
N ASN A 39 17.09 0.76 26.04
CA ASN A 39 17.58 2.10 26.39
C ASN A 39 19.10 2.13 26.55
N LEU A 40 19.68 1.08 27.17
CA LEU A 40 21.13 0.92 27.28
C LEU A 40 21.78 0.71 25.90
N GLY A 41 21.21 -0.18 25.08
CA GLY A 41 21.65 -0.42 23.72
C GLY A 41 21.60 0.84 22.86
N LYS A 42 20.56 1.67 23.01
CA LYS A 42 20.41 2.94 22.29
C LYS A 42 21.59 3.87 22.57
N ARG A 43 21.98 4.00 23.85
CA ARG A 43 23.13 4.82 24.25
C ARG A 43 24.44 4.29 23.70
N HIS A 44 24.63 2.97 23.71
CA HIS A 44 25.81 2.34 23.10
C HIS A 44 25.89 2.55 21.59
N LEU A 45 24.75 2.45 20.90
CA LEU A 45 24.67 2.69 19.46
C LEU A 45 25.00 4.15 19.11
N ALA A 46 24.46 5.11 19.85
CA ALA A 46 24.79 6.52 19.69
C ALA A 46 26.29 6.78 19.88
N ASN A 47 26.89 6.19 20.93
CA ASN A 47 28.33 6.30 21.18
C ASN A 47 29.18 5.69 20.05
N MET A 48 28.77 4.55 19.48
CA MET A 48 29.46 3.93 18.34
C MET A 48 29.40 4.79 17.07
N MET A 49 28.28 5.50 16.87
CA MET A 49 28.07 6.38 15.71
C MET A 49 28.62 7.80 15.92
N GLY A 50 29.03 8.15 17.14
CA GLY A 50 29.49 9.50 17.50
C GLY A 50 28.37 10.53 17.59
N GLU A 51 27.13 10.10 17.83
CA GLU A 51 25.95 10.95 17.92
C GLU A 51 25.53 11.18 19.38
N ASP A 52 24.76 12.24 19.63
CA ASP A 52 24.23 12.55 20.96
C ASP A 52 23.10 11.57 21.37
N PRO A 53 23.22 10.84 22.51
CA PRO A 53 22.24 9.82 22.90
C PRO A 53 20.81 10.33 23.14
N GLU A 54 20.66 11.58 23.55
CA GLU A 54 19.36 12.16 23.90
C GLU A 54 18.58 12.59 22.64
N THR A 55 19.28 13.12 21.64
CA THR A 55 18.70 13.52 20.35
C THR A 55 18.49 12.33 19.39
N PHE A 56 19.06 11.16 19.70
CA PHE A 56 19.05 9.99 18.83
C PHE A 56 17.63 9.44 18.60
N THR A 57 17.15 9.51 17.35
CA THR A 57 15.79 9.08 16.97
C THR A 57 15.76 7.62 16.47
N GLN A 58 14.56 7.06 16.29
CA GLN A 58 14.42 5.71 15.72
C GLN A 58 14.92 5.61 14.27
N GLU A 59 14.84 6.70 13.51
CA GLU A 59 15.37 6.74 12.14
C GLU A 59 16.90 6.63 12.13
N ASP A 60 17.55 7.25 13.12
CA ASP A 60 19.01 7.16 13.30
C ASP A 60 19.43 5.75 13.70
N ILE A 61 18.66 5.10 14.58
CA ILE A 61 18.84 3.67 14.91
C ILE A 61 18.74 2.82 13.65
N ASP A 62 17.68 2.97 12.86
CA ASP A 62 17.44 2.17 11.65
C ASP A 62 18.57 2.38 10.61
N ARG A 63 19.07 3.62 10.47
CA ARG A 63 20.22 3.94 9.60
C ARG A 63 21.52 3.31 10.11
N ALA A 64 21.79 3.43 11.40
CA ALA A 64 22.98 2.87 12.03
C ALA A 64 23.01 1.34 11.93
N ILE A 65 21.88 0.68 12.22
CA ILE A 65 21.77 -0.78 12.09
C ILE A 65 21.94 -1.24 10.64
N ALA A 66 21.38 -0.50 9.67
CA ALA A 66 21.58 -0.81 8.25
C ALA A 66 23.04 -0.69 7.80
N TYR A 67 23.81 0.22 8.42
CA TYR A 67 25.24 0.39 8.17
C TYR A 67 26.09 -0.68 8.85
N LEU A 68 25.86 -0.94 10.15
CA LEU A 68 26.65 -1.90 10.94
C LEU A 68 26.35 -3.36 10.55
N PHE A 69 25.09 -3.67 10.22
CA PHE A 69 24.63 -5.01 9.86
C PHE A 69 23.94 -5.01 8.49
N PRO A 70 24.69 -4.80 7.40
CA PRO A 70 24.11 -4.67 6.07
C PRO A 70 23.50 -6.01 5.61
N SER A 71 22.17 -6.05 5.53
CA SER A 71 21.41 -7.22 5.09
C SER A 71 20.79 -7.00 3.72
N GLY A 72 21.17 -7.86 2.75
CA GLY A 72 20.61 -7.88 1.40
C GLY A 72 19.28 -8.61 1.26
N LEU A 73 18.64 -9.01 2.37
CA LEU A 73 17.38 -9.76 2.34
C LEU A 73 16.24 -8.91 1.74
N PHE A 74 15.47 -9.50 0.83
CA PHE A 74 14.33 -8.84 0.18
C PHE A 74 13.19 -8.57 1.17
N ASP A 75 12.91 -9.51 2.06
CA ASP A 75 11.93 -9.31 3.13
C ASP A 75 12.52 -8.38 4.19
N LYS A 76 11.88 -7.22 4.36
CA LYS A 76 12.30 -6.21 5.34
C LYS A 76 12.13 -6.69 6.78
N ARG A 77 11.18 -7.60 7.04
CA ARG A 77 10.90 -8.12 8.40
C ARG A 77 11.97 -9.09 8.89
N ALA A 78 12.72 -9.71 7.97
CA ALA A 78 13.80 -10.65 8.28
C ALA A 78 15.17 -9.95 8.42
N ARG A 79 15.23 -8.63 8.23
CA ARG A 79 16.46 -7.86 8.41
C ARG A 79 16.73 -7.65 9.90
N PRO A 80 18.00 -7.43 10.29
CA PRO A 80 18.32 -6.95 11.63
C PRO A 80 17.51 -5.68 11.92
N LEU A 81 16.84 -5.66 13.07
CA LEU A 81 16.09 -4.50 13.54
C LEU A 81 16.30 -4.34 15.04
N MET A 82 16.32 -3.09 15.49
CA MET A 82 16.36 -2.73 16.89
C MET A 82 15.27 -1.68 17.12
N LYS A 83 14.17 -2.10 17.75
CA LYS A 83 12.98 -1.27 17.98
C LYS A 83 12.55 -1.34 19.43
N HIS A 84 11.71 -0.40 19.84
CA HIS A 84 11.14 -0.42 21.17
C HIS A 84 10.33 -1.72 21.40
N PRO A 85 10.44 -2.37 22.57
CA PRO A 85 9.79 -3.67 22.84
C PRO A 85 8.28 -3.72 22.58
N THR A 86 7.56 -2.60 22.75
CA THR A 86 6.11 -2.53 22.48
C THR A 86 5.75 -2.68 21.00
N GLU A 87 6.68 -2.38 20.08
CA GLU A 87 6.48 -2.60 18.64
C GLU A 87 6.89 -4.01 18.19
N VAL A 88 7.79 -4.64 18.95
CA VAL A 88 8.36 -5.95 18.61
C VAL A 88 7.48 -7.07 19.14
N PHE A 89 7.11 -6.99 20.42
CA PHE A 89 6.30 -8.01 21.07
C PHE A 89 4.81 -7.69 20.90
N PRO A 90 3.98 -8.70 20.59
CA PRO A 90 2.54 -8.49 20.48
C PRO A 90 1.95 -8.11 21.85
N GLU A 91 1.01 -7.18 21.86
CA GLU A 91 0.27 -6.85 23.08
C GLU A 91 -0.49 -8.06 23.62
N GLN A 92 -0.33 -8.33 24.91
CA GLN A 92 -0.99 -9.44 25.60
C GLN A 92 -2.04 -8.89 26.56
N ARG A 93 -3.12 -9.65 26.74
CA ARG A 93 -4.10 -9.31 27.76
C ARG A 93 -3.48 -9.46 29.13
N LYS A 94 -3.76 -8.48 29.98
CA LYS A 94 -3.46 -8.55 31.40
C LYS A 94 -4.30 -9.65 32.07
N ILE A 95 -3.85 -10.04 33.26
CA ILE A 95 -4.60 -10.94 34.13
C ILE A 95 -6.00 -10.33 34.36
N GLN A 96 -7.04 -11.17 34.22
CA GLN A 96 -8.44 -10.73 34.19
C GLN A 96 -9.17 -10.88 35.54
N TRP A 97 -8.49 -11.40 36.56
CA TRP A 97 -9.02 -11.64 37.91
C TRP A 97 -7.97 -11.29 38.98
N GLY A 98 -8.43 -11.00 40.19
CA GLY A 98 -7.56 -10.76 41.34
C GLY A 98 -7.07 -12.05 42.00
N GLU A 99 -6.31 -11.91 43.09
CA GLU A 99 -5.91 -13.04 43.94
C GLU A 99 -7.11 -13.77 44.57
N ASP A 100 -8.22 -13.05 44.75
CA ASP A 100 -9.53 -13.56 45.18
C ASP A 100 -10.22 -14.44 44.13
N GLY A 101 -9.69 -14.51 42.91
CA GLY A 101 -10.25 -15.25 41.79
C GLY A 101 -11.47 -14.58 41.16
N ARG A 102 -11.85 -13.37 41.59
CA ARG A 102 -13.00 -12.66 41.03
C ARG A 102 -12.62 -11.93 39.73
N PRO A 103 -13.33 -12.16 38.62
CA PRO A 103 -13.07 -11.41 37.39
C PRO A 103 -13.37 -9.91 37.52
N PHE A 104 -12.54 -9.07 36.90
CA PHE A 104 -12.70 -7.61 36.95
C PHE A 104 -13.89 -7.10 36.12
N HIS A 105 -14.20 -7.76 35.00
CA HIS A 105 -15.23 -7.34 34.07
C HIS A 105 -16.47 -8.23 34.18
N PHE A 106 -17.66 -7.63 34.20
CA PHE A 106 -18.92 -8.36 34.36
C PHE A 106 -19.23 -9.32 33.18
N LEU A 107 -18.83 -8.98 31.96
CA LEU A 107 -18.94 -9.85 30.77
C LEU A 107 -17.79 -10.86 30.61
N PHE A 108 -16.97 -11.09 31.63
CA PHE A 108 -15.84 -12.02 31.56
C PHE A 108 -16.25 -13.42 31.05
N TYR A 109 -17.34 -13.97 31.61
CA TYR A 109 -17.81 -15.32 31.29
C TYR A 109 -18.40 -15.49 29.88
N THR A 110 -18.51 -14.41 29.09
CA THR A 110 -18.87 -14.50 27.66
C THR A 110 -17.72 -15.00 26.80
N GLY A 111 -16.48 -15.00 27.32
CA GLY A 111 -15.25 -15.36 26.58
C GLY A 111 -14.74 -14.25 25.63
N LYS A 112 -15.56 -13.25 25.30
CA LYS A 112 -15.22 -12.10 24.46
C LYS A 112 -15.66 -10.79 25.13
N GLN A 113 -15.10 -10.53 26.30
CA GLN A 113 -15.57 -9.45 27.16
C GLN A 113 -15.42 -8.07 26.50
N SER A 114 -14.33 -7.83 25.76
CA SER A 114 -14.06 -6.54 25.13
C SER A 114 -15.03 -6.28 23.98
N TYR A 115 -15.26 -7.30 23.14
CA TYR A 115 -16.20 -7.21 22.04
C TYR A 115 -17.65 -7.01 22.51
N TYR A 116 -18.14 -7.80 23.47
CA TYR A 116 -19.52 -7.64 23.94
C TYR A 116 -19.72 -6.36 24.77
N SER A 117 -18.70 -5.89 25.47
CA SER A 117 -18.72 -4.57 26.13
C SER A 117 -18.90 -3.46 25.10
N LEU A 118 -18.14 -3.52 24.00
CA LEU A 118 -18.27 -2.61 22.88
C LEU A 118 -19.67 -2.64 22.25
N MET A 119 -20.21 -3.84 22.01
CA MET A 119 -21.56 -4.02 21.48
C MET A 119 -22.63 -3.45 22.43
N HIS A 120 -22.49 -3.67 23.73
CA HIS A 120 -23.41 -3.17 24.74
C HIS A 120 -23.43 -1.63 24.76
N VAL A 121 -22.25 -1.00 24.78
CA VAL A 121 -22.12 0.48 24.75
C VAL A 121 -22.71 1.05 23.46
N SER A 122 -22.37 0.47 22.30
CA SER A 122 -22.95 0.90 21.01
C SER A 122 -24.47 0.79 20.99
N MET A 123 -25.03 -0.30 21.54
CA MET A 123 -26.48 -0.47 21.60
C MET A 123 -27.14 0.52 22.55
N LEU A 124 -26.51 0.84 23.69
CA LEU A 124 -26.99 1.85 24.62
C LEU A 124 -27.08 3.23 23.98
N PHE A 125 -26.08 3.61 23.17
CA PHE A 125 -26.14 4.84 22.37
C PHE A 125 -27.30 4.82 21.37
N VAL A 126 -27.56 3.69 20.71
CA VAL A 126 -28.70 3.57 19.78
C VAL A 126 -30.04 3.74 20.52
N ILE A 127 -30.19 3.14 21.70
CA ILE A 127 -31.42 3.22 22.51
C ILE A 127 -31.65 4.65 22.99
N ASN A 128 -30.62 5.29 23.57
CA ASN A 128 -30.74 6.63 24.16
C ASN A 128 -31.00 7.73 23.11
N ASN A 129 -30.53 7.55 21.86
CA ASN A 129 -30.77 8.52 20.79
C ASN A 129 -32.20 8.50 20.22
N VAL A 130 -33.01 7.48 20.50
CA VAL A 130 -34.46 7.50 20.15
C VAL A 130 -35.21 8.61 20.89
N SER A 131 -34.64 9.14 21.99
CA SER A 131 -35.33 10.05 22.92
C SER A 131 -34.95 11.53 22.78
N SER A 132 -34.06 11.93 21.86
CA SER A 132 -33.59 13.33 21.78
C SER A 132 -33.52 13.88 20.36
N GLN A 133 -34.19 15.02 20.13
CA GLN A 133 -34.11 15.82 18.90
C GLN A 133 -32.71 16.43 18.75
N ARG A 134 -31.88 15.93 17.81
CA ARG A 134 -30.49 16.41 17.61
C ARG A 134 -30.13 16.57 16.13
N LYS A 135 -28.96 17.17 15.87
CA LYS A 135 -28.51 17.74 14.58
C LYS A 135 -28.42 16.71 13.44
N LYS A 136 -28.47 17.20 12.19
CA LYS A 136 -28.33 16.41 10.96
C LYS A 136 -26.96 15.71 10.91
N GLY A 137 -26.97 14.44 10.50
CA GLY A 137 -25.81 13.57 10.45
C GLY A 137 -24.67 14.06 9.55
N LYS A 138 -23.46 13.65 9.90
CA LYS A 138 -22.20 14.02 9.23
C LYS A 138 -22.06 13.35 7.87
N ASN A 139 -21.51 14.08 6.89
CA ASN A 139 -21.06 13.50 5.63
C ASN A 139 -19.82 12.62 5.88
N LEU A 140 -19.96 11.30 5.71
CA LEU A 140 -18.89 10.30 5.86
C LEU A 140 -17.95 10.21 4.63
N ALA A 141 -18.06 11.15 3.69
CA ALA A 141 -17.25 11.14 2.48
C ALA A 141 -15.75 11.25 2.84
N GLY A 142 -14.95 10.26 2.42
CA GLY A 142 -13.51 10.21 2.69
C GLY A 142 -13.09 9.47 3.96
N SER A 143 -14.02 8.86 4.70
CA SER A 143 -13.70 7.99 5.85
C SER A 143 -14.02 6.53 5.55
N ARG A 144 -13.20 5.61 6.07
CA ARG A 144 -13.49 4.16 6.10
C ARG A 144 -13.66 3.68 7.53
N TRP A 145 -14.43 2.62 7.71
CA TRP A 145 -14.47 1.89 8.98
C TRP A 145 -13.14 1.14 9.23
N LEU A 146 -12.83 0.87 10.49
CA LEU A 146 -11.77 -0.06 10.89
C LEU A 146 -11.98 -1.42 10.22
N THR A 147 -10.90 -2.01 9.73
CA THR A 147 -10.91 -3.39 9.26
C THR A 147 -10.99 -4.37 10.41
N LYS A 148 -11.34 -5.63 10.13
CA LYS A 148 -11.38 -6.69 11.14
C LYS A 148 -10.06 -6.82 11.91
N ILE A 149 -8.92 -6.81 11.21
CA ILE A 149 -7.60 -6.97 11.82
C ILE A 149 -7.34 -5.82 12.79
N GLU A 150 -7.61 -4.57 12.37
CA GLU A 150 -7.44 -3.40 13.23
C GLU A 150 -8.39 -3.44 14.45
N LEU A 151 -9.59 -4.01 14.30
CA LEU A 151 -10.53 -4.20 15.40
C LEU A 151 -10.03 -5.27 16.40
N GLU A 152 -9.50 -6.38 15.90
CA GLU A 152 -8.92 -7.44 16.72
C GLU A 152 -7.69 -6.95 17.51
N GLU A 153 -6.84 -6.14 16.88
CA GLU A 153 -5.69 -5.48 17.52
C GLU A 153 -6.15 -4.54 18.63
N MET A 154 -7.14 -3.68 18.36
CA MET A 154 -7.66 -2.74 19.36
C MET A 154 -8.33 -3.45 20.55
N LEU A 155 -9.01 -4.59 20.33
CA LEU A 155 -9.70 -5.32 21.38
C LEU A 155 -8.80 -6.37 22.08
N LEU A 156 -7.67 -6.73 21.46
CA LEU A 156 -6.85 -7.90 21.80
C LEU A 156 -7.67 -9.20 21.85
N GLU A 157 -8.73 -9.30 21.02
CA GLU A 157 -9.61 -10.46 20.94
C GLU A 157 -9.82 -10.93 19.50
N LYS A 158 -9.92 -12.25 19.33
CA LYS A 158 -10.31 -12.84 18.04
C LYS A 158 -11.79 -12.58 17.79
N VAL A 159 -12.11 -12.03 16.63
CA VAL A 159 -13.47 -11.68 16.22
C VAL A 159 -13.86 -12.55 15.02
N SER A 160 -15.08 -13.07 15.01
CA SER A 160 -15.60 -13.79 13.83
C SER A 160 -16.00 -12.78 12.74
N ASP A 161 -16.00 -13.19 11.47
CA ASP A 161 -16.45 -12.31 10.38
C ASP A 161 -17.91 -11.88 10.58
N ASN A 162 -18.74 -12.78 11.11
CA ASN A 162 -20.14 -12.51 11.46
C ASN A 162 -20.28 -11.53 12.63
N ASP A 163 -19.35 -11.56 13.59
CA ASP A 163 -19.35 -10.65 14.73
C ASP A 163 -18.96 -9.24 14.25
N TYR A 164 -17.90 -9.16 13.45
CA TYR A 164 -17.47 -7.92 12.80
C TYR A 164 -18.59 -7.31 11.95
N SER A 165 -19.30 -8.09 11.12
CA SER A 165 -20.39 -7.56 10.30
C SER A 165 -21.54 -6.99 11.15
N ARG A 166 -21.90 -7.64 12.26
CA ARG A 166 -22.92 -7.13 13.19
C ARG A 166 -22.49 -5.81 13.83
N PHE A 167 -21.23 -5.71 14.24
CA PHE A 167 -20.69 -4.48 14.80
C PHE A 167 -20.74 -3.32 13.81
N ILE A 168 -20.33 -3.55 12.56
CA ILE A 168 -20.41 -2.52 11.51
C ILE A 168 -21.86 -2.12 11.22
N GLN A 169 -22.81 -3.07 11.19
CA GLN A 169 -24.23 -2.76 11.03
C GLN A 169 -24.75 -1.85 12.16
N LEU A 170 -24.32 -2.06 13.41
CA LEU A 170 -24.68 -1.18 14.51
C LEU A 170 -24.07 0.21 14.37
N LEU A 171 -22.80 0.31 13.97
CA LEU A 171 -22.16 1.61 13.74
C LEU A 171 -22.80 2.38 12.59
N GLN A 172 -23.17 1.69 11.50
CA GLN A 172 -23.92 2.28 10.39
C GLN A 172 -25.29 2.79 10.86
N LYS A 173 -26.01 1.99 11.64
CA LYS A 173 -27.28 2.41 12.24
C LYS A 173 -27.10 3.64 13.11
N LEU A 174 -26.07 3.66 13.97
CA LEU A 174 -25.75 4.79 14.83
C LEU A 174 -25.45 6.05 13.99
N ALA A 175 -24.68 5.91 12.91
CA ALA A 175 -24.36 7.01 12.00
C ALA A 175 -25.58 7.57 11.22
N THR A 176 -26.64 6.78 11.01
CA THR A 176 -27.89 7.29 10.40
C THR A 176 -28.75 8.09 11.36
N LEU A 177 -28.57 7.89 12.67
CA LEU A 177 -29.33 8.59 13.70
C LEU A 177 -28.75 10.00 13.94
N PRO A 178 -29.56 10.94 14.43
CA PRO A 178 -29.05 12.21 14.92
C PRO A 178 -28.07 11.98 16.08
N CYS A 179 -26.77 12.19 15.84
CA CYS A 179 -25.72 11.97 16.82
C CYS A 179 -25.46 13.24 17.63
N ALA A 180 -25.04 13.10 18.90
CA ALA A 180 -24.43 14.20 19.64
C ALA A 180 -22.90 14.09 19.61
N ASP A 181 -22.22 15.10 20.17
CA ASP A 181 -20.76 15.20 20.09
C ASP A 181 -20.03 14.00 20.74
N ILE A 182 -20.66 13.33 21.70
CA ILE A 182 -20.10 12.14 22.36
C ILE A 182 -20.16 10.94 21.42
N GLU A 183 -21.30 10.72 20.77
CA GLU A 183 -21.49 9.68 19.76
C GLU A 183 -20.60 9.90 18.54
N GLU A 184 -20.39 11.15 18.12
CA GLU A 184 -19.47 11.45 17.03
C GLU A 184 -18.02 11.10 17.39
N LYS A 185 -17.55 11.45 18.59
CA LYS A 185 -16.23 11.04 19.08
C LYS A 185 -16.10 9.52 19.18
N TYR A 186 -17.17 8.84 19.57
CA TYR A 186 -17.23 7.39 19.62
C TYR A 186 -17.14 6.78 18.22
N ILE A 187 -17.92 7.26 17.25
CA ILE A 187 -17.84 6.84 15.84
C ILE A 187 -16.44 7.08 15.27
N GLN A 188 -15.86 8.25 15.58
CA GLN A 188 -14.53 8.63 15.10
C GLN A 188 -13.44 7.70 15.59
N LYS A 189 -13.58 7.10 16.79
CA LYS A 189 -12.68 6.05 17.27
C LYS A 189 -12.64 4.84 16.33
N PHE A 190 -13.74 4.55 15.62
CA PHE A 190 -13.85 3.40 14.73
C PHE A 190 -13.77 3.74 13.23
N SER A 191 -13.52 4.99 12.89
CA SER A 191 -13.30 5.42 11.52
C SER A 191 -11.86 5.90 11.32
N LYS A 192 -11.34 5.67 10.12
CA LYS A 192 -10.04 6.20 9.68
C LYS A 192 -10.28 7.04 8.44
N GLU A 193 -9.64 8.21 8.41
CA GLU A 193 -9.64 9.04 7.21
C GLU A 193 -8.85 8.33 6.11
N VAL A 194 -9.47 8.23 4.94
CA VAL A 194 -8.81 7.73 3.74
C VAL A 194 -8.24 8.94 3.02
N PRO A 195 -6.91 9.08 2.92
CA PRO A 195 -6.34 10.16 2.14
C PRO A 195 -6.79 9.95 0.69
N ALA A 196 -7.67 10.84 0.20
CA ALA A 196 -8.04 10.86 -1.20
C ALA A 196 -6.80 11.32 -1.98
N GLN A 197 -6.09 10.37 -2.60
CA GLN A 197 -5.07 10.70 -3.58
C GLN A 197 -5.78 11.28 -4.80
N LEU A 198 -6.05 12.59 -4.78
CA LEU A 198 -6.42 13.29 -6.00
C LEU A 198 -5.24 13.09 -6.96
N GLN A 199 -5.47 12.35 -8.05
CA GLN A 199 -4.53 12.22 -9.16
C GLN A 199 -4.45 13.56 -9.91
N LYS A 200 -4.12 14.65 -9.23
CA LYS A 200 -3.76 15.89 -9.89
C LYS A 200 -2.48 15.61 -10.64
N VAL A 201 -2.58 15.59 -11.96
CA VAL A 201 -1.44 15.45 -12.85
C VAL A 201 -0.52 16.62 -12.55
N VAL A 202 0.71 16.34 -12.10
CA VAL A 202 1.71 17.38 -11.84
C VAL A 202 2.02 18.08 -13.16
N ILE A 203 1.68 19.36 -13.28
CA ILE A 203 2.01 20.19 -14.43
C ILE A 203 3.43 20.72 -14.21
N GLU A 204 4.33 20.41 -15.12
CA GLU A 204 5.70 20.92 -15.06
C GLU A 204 5.71 22.40 -15.47
N PRO A 205 6.45 23.26 -14.78
CA PRO A 205 6.54 24.67 -15.13
C PRO A 205 7.17 24.85 -16.52
N LEU A 206 6.68 25.83 -17.27
CA LEU A 206 7.25 26.21 -18.57
C LEU A 206 8.67 26.74 -18.37
N GLN A 207 9.59 26.23 -19.17
CA GLN A 207 10.96 26.73 -19.28
C GLN A 207 11.05 27.68 -20.47
N HIS A 208 12.08 28.54 -20.50
CA HIS A 208 12.30 29.47 -21.61
C HIS A 208 13.71 29.28 -22.17
N ASP A 209 13.81 29.20 -23.48
CA ASP A 209 15.09 29.13 -24.19
C ASP A 209 15.81 30.50 -24.21
N GLU A 210 17.06 30.52 -24.65
CA GLU A 210 17.85 31.74 -24.91
C GLU A 210 17.15 32.74 -25.84
N ARG A 211 16.24 32.25 -26.68
CA ARG A 211 15.42 33.04 -27.62
C ARG A 211 14.13 33.59 -26.98
N GLY A 212 13.88 33.29 -25.71
CA GLY A 212 12.65 33.64 -24.99
C GLY A 212 11.44 32.79 -25.34
N VAL A 213 11.59 31.72 -26.13
CA VAL A 213 10.49 30.81 -26.48
C VAL A 213 10.21 29.87 -25.33
N ALA A 214 8.95 29.81 -24.92
CA ALA A 214 8.52 28.89 -23.88
C ALA A 214 8.52 27.45 -24.42
N PHE A 215 9.06 26.51 -23.63
CA PHE A 215 9.08 25.10 -23.94
C PHE A 215 8.78 24.24 -22.71
N SER A 216 8.35 23.02 -22.96
CA SER A 216 8.20 22.00 -21.93
C SER A 216 8.87 20.71 -22.37
N THR A 217 9.39 19.97 -21.39
CA THR A 217 10.01 18.67 -21.62
C THR A 217 9.10 17.58 -21.08
N GLY A 218 9.05 16.44 -21.78
CA GLY A 218 8.28 15.27 -21.35
C GLY A 218 9.05 13.99 -21.60
N GLU A 219 8.99 13.07 -20.64
CA GLU A 219 9.59 11.74 -20.77
C GLU A 219 8.55 10.63 -20.97
N GLY A 220 8.82 9.77 -21.93
CA GLY A 220 7.98 8.64 -22.31
C GLY A 220 8.74 7.32 -22.33
N LYS A 221 8.04 6.25 -21.92
CA LYS A 221 8.55 4.88 -21.98
C LYS A 221 7.49 3.95 -22.55
N ARG A 222 7.89 3.08 -23.49
CA ARG A 222 7.04 2.01 -24.02
C ARG A 222 7.90 0.79 -24.32
N LYS A 223 7.57 -0.35 -23.69
CA LYS A 223 8.40 -1.56 -23.72
C LYS A 223 9.85 -1.21 -23.30
N THR A 224 10.80 -1.38 -24.22
CA THR A 224 12.22 -1.05 -24.03
C THR A 224 12.62 0.30 -24.64
N ALA A 225 11.72 0.99 -25.34
CA ALA A 225 11.97 2.32 -25.89
C ALA A 225 11.80 3.40 -24.82
N ARG A 226 12.72 4.36 -24.80
CA ARG A 226 12.68 5.58 -23.98
C ARG A 226 12.77 6.78 -24.90
N ALA A 227 11.93 7.78 -24.66
CA ALA A 227 11.86 9.00 -25.44
C ALA A 227 11.81 10.22 -24.54
N THR A 228 12.49 11.28 -24.95
CA THR A 228 12.40 12.62 -24.38
C THR A 228 11.91 13.54 -25.49
N ALA A 229 10.85 14.30 -25.22
CA ALA A 229 10.29 15.25 -26.17
C ALA A 229 10.33 16.65 -25.57
N VAL A 230 10.88 17.59 -26.31
CA VAL A 230 10.85 19.02 -26.05
C VAL A 230 9.83 19.63 -26.99
N VAL A 231 8.80 20.27 -26.43
CA VAL A 231 7.72 20.91 -27.19
C VAL A 231 7.81 22.41 -26.98
N TYR A 232 7.92 23.13 -28.09
CA TYR A 232 8.02 24.59 -28.13
C TYR A 232 6.65 25.21 -28.41
N ASP A 233 6.38 26.35 -27.76
CA ASP A 233 5.21 27.15 -28.04
C ASP A 233 5.36 27.98 -29.32
N ASN A 234 4.24 28.34 -29.97
CA ASN A 234 4.20 29.14 -31.20
C ASN A 234 5.08 28.60 -32.35
N GLY A 235 4.98 27.30 -32.63
CA GLY A 235 5.70 26.64 -33.71
C GLY A 235 4.94 26.58 -35.05
N THR A 236 5.59 25.98 -36.04
CA THR A 236 5.06 25.72 -37.39
C THR A 236 4.47 24.31 -37.56
N GLY A 237 4.58 23.46 -36.54
CA GLY A 237 4.22 22.04 -36.61
C GLY A 237 5.37 21.14 -37.04
N ARG A 238 6.62 21.64 -36.98
CA ARG A 238 7.81 20.87 -37.37
C ARG A 238 8.14 19.86 -36.29
N ILE A 239 8.24 18.60 -36.69
CA ILE A 239 8.53 17.50 -35.78
C ILE A 239 9.83 16.82 -36.20
N THR A 240 10.84 16.87 -35.34
CA THR A 240 12.13 16.21 -35.56
C THR A 240 12.35 15.09 -34.56
N VAL A 241 12.80 13.93 -35.05
CA VAL A 241 13.12 12.73 -34.29
C VAL A 241 14.59 12.40 -34.49
N ASN A 242 15.41 12.47 -33.44
CA ASN A 242 16.86 12.24 -33.50
C ASN A 242 17.57 13.10 -34.60
N GLY A 243 17.12 14.34 -34.78
CA GLY A 243 17.65 15.26 -35.79
C GLY A 243 17.15 15.02 -37.23
N ILE A 244 16.29 14.03 -37.44
CA ILE A 244 15.70 13.68 -38.74
C ILE A 244 14.21 14.08 -38.74
N ASP A 245 13.66 14.46 -39.89
CA ASP A 245 12.23 14.77 -40.01
C ASP A 245 11.35 13.52 -39.78
N ILE A 246 10.15 13.73 -39.23
CA ILE A 246 9.21 12.66 -38.86
C ILE A 246 8.87 11.74 -40.05
N LEU A 247 8.73 12.31 -41.25
CA LEU A 247 8.37 11.56 -42.46
C LEU A 247 9.44 10.53 -42.85
N HIS A 248 10.71 10.90 -42.67
CA HIS A 248 11.85 10.04 -42.95
C HIS A 248 12.12 9.03 -41.84
N TYR A 249 11.99 9.46 -40.57
CA TYR A 249 12.24 8.57 -39.43
C TYR A 249 11.16 7.48 -39.29
N PHE A 250 9.88 7.84 -39.45
CA PHE A 250 8.76 6.91 -39.42
C PHE A 250 8.14 6.79 -40.83
N PRO A 251 8.58 5.85 -41.67
CA PRO A 251 7.99 5.67 -43.00
C PRO A 251 6.55 5.13 -42.96
N VAL A 252 6.16 4.46 -41.87
CA VAL A 252 4.85 3.82 -41.73
C VAL A 252 3.83 4.79 -41.14
N LEU A 253 2.67 4.91 -41.80
CA LEU A 253 1.58 5.82 -41.42
C LEU A 253 1.12 5.62 -39.97
N GLN A 254 0.96 4.37 -39.53
CA GLN A 254 0.51 4.04 -38.17
C GLN A 254 1.38 4.69 -37.07
N ASP A 255 2.70 4.78 -37.29
CA ASP A 255 3.60 5.37 -36.31
C ASP A 255 3.47 6.89 -36.26
N ARG A 256 3.21 7.52 -37.42
CA ARG A 256 2.94 8.96 -37.52
C ARG A 256 1.61 9.33 -36.86
N GLU A 257 0.57 8.54 -37.06
CA GLU A 257 -0.73 8.73 -36.41
C GLU A 257 -0.62 8.69 -34.89
N GLN A 258 0.15 7.74 -34.34
CA GLN A 258 0.37 7.67 -32.89
C GLN A 258 1.03 8.94 -32.35
N LEU A 259 1.98 9.50 -33.08
CA LEU A 259 2.71 10.69 -32.68
C LEU A 259 1.84 11.96 -32.77
N LEU A 260 0.99 12.05 -33.81
CA LEU A 260 0.08 13.19 -34.03
C LEU A 260 -1.14 13.19 -33.11
N PHE A 261 -1.55 12.03 -32.61
CA PHE A 261 -2.78 11.87 -31.81
C PHE A 261 -2.92 12.85 -30.62
N PRO A 262 -1.89 13.14 -29.80
CA PRO A 262 -2.00 14.13 -28.72
C PRO A 262 -2.31 15.55 -29.21
N PHE A 263 -1.71 15.97 -30.32
CA PHE A 263 -1.94 17.29 -30.92
C PHE A 263 -3.33 17.37 -31.57
N GLN A 264 -3.76 16.28 -32.23
CA GLN A 264 -5.10 16.17 -32.80
C GLN A 264 -6.18 16.22 -31.73
N PHE A 265 -5.99 15.48 -30.63
CA PHE A 265 -6.94 15.42 -29.51
C PHE A 265 -7.18 16.79 -28.88
N LEU A 266 -6.15 17.63 -28.82
CA LEU A 266 -6.21 18.99 -28.28
C LEU A 266 -6.62 20.06 -29.32
N GLY A 267 -6.79 19.70 -30.61
CA GLY A 267 -7.05 20.68 -31.66
C GLY A 267 -5.88 21.67 -31.88
N ARG A 268 -4.64 21.21 -31.68
CA ARG A 268 -3.41 22.03 -31.74
C ARG A 268 -2.41 21.54 -32.78
N ILE A 269 -2.88 20.88 -33.82
CA ILE A 269 -2.04 20.52 -34.98
C ILE A 269 -1.47 21.80 -35.59
N GLY A 270 -0.15 21.84 -35.84
CA GLY A 270 0.52 22.97 -36.48
C GLY A 270 0.82 24.16 -35.58
N LYS A 271 0.54 24.08 -34.27
CA LYS A 271 0.79 25.19 -33.31
C LYS A 271 2.09 25.07 -32.52
N HIS A 272 2.70 23.89 -32.51
CA HIS A 272 3.85 23.55 -31.69
C HIS A 272 4.92 22.90 -32.53
N ASP A 273 6.18 23.24 -32.26
CA ASP A 273 7.32 22.53 -32.81
C ASP A 273 7.82 21.52 -31.78
N MET A 274 8.22 20.34 -32.23
CA MET A 274 8.67 19.26 -31.35
C MET A 274 10.03 18.75 -31.78
N VAL A 275 10.95 18.70 -30.83
CA VAL A 275 12.24 18.03 -30.96
C VAL A 275 12.24 16.84 -30.01
N CYS A 276 12.38 15.63 -30.54
CA CYS A 276 12.40 14.45 -29.72
C CYS A 276 13.64 13.60 -29.95
N THR A 277 14.14 13.04 -28.85
CA THR A 277 15.23 12.07 -28.83
C THR A 277 14.67 10.74 -28.36
N VAL A 278 14.92 9.67 -29.12
CA VAL A 278 14.40 8.34 -28.81
C VAL A 278 15.48 7.29 -28.95
N SER A 279 15.54 6.37 -27.98
CA SER A 279 16.51 5.28 -27.95
C SER A 279 15.88 3.95 -27.54
N GLY A 280 16.43 2.86 -28.08
CA GLY A 280 16.01 1.49 -27.79
C GLY A 280 14.66 1.09 -28.41
N GLY A 281 14.26 -0.16 -28.15
CA GLY A 281 13.02 -0.73 -28.66
C GLY A 281 13.01 -0.93 -30.19
N GLY A 282 11.82 -0.87 -30.77
CA GLY A 282 11.60 -0.93 -32.21
C GLY A 282 10.58 0.11 -32.65
N ARG A 283 10.34 0.22 -33.95
CA ARG A 283 9.56 1.29 -34.60
C ARG A 283 8.28 1.71 -33.85
N SER A 284 7.35 0.78 -33.63
CA SER A 284 6.07 1.08 -32.95
C SER A 284 6.20 1.30 -31.44
N ALA A 285 7.26 0.77 -30.82
CA ALA A 285 7.55 1.07 -29.41
C ALA A 285 8.08 2.50 -29.26
N GLN A 286 8.94 2.94 -30.19
CA GLN A 286 9.45 4.30 -30.24
C GLN A 286 8.33 5.32 -30.49
N ALA A 287 7.46 5.09 -31.48
CA ALA A 287 6.32 5.95 -31.76
C ALA A 287 5.41 6.15 -30.53
N GLY A 288 5.06 5.06 -29.84
CA GLY A 288 4.25 5.15 -28.64
C GLY A 288 4.97 5.71 -27.41
N ALA A 289 6.31 5.62 -27.34
CA ALA A 289 7.09 6.30 -26.31
C ALA A 289 7.10 7.82 -26.55
N ILE A 290 7.31 8.25 -27.80
CA ILE A 290 7.25 9.67 -28.20
C ILE A 290 5.85 10.23 -27.98
N ARG A 291 4.78 9.50 -28.32
CA ARG A 291 3.39 9.90 -28.04
C ARG A 291 3.16 10.22 -26.57
N LEU A 292 3.68 9.40 -25.66
CA LEU A 292 3.57 9.65 -24.23
C LEU A 292 4.40 10.87 -23.84
N ALA A 293 5.64 10.99 -24.33
CA ALA A 293 6.51 12.12 -24.07
C ALA A 293 5.87 13.44 -24.52
N SER A 294 5.33 13.49 -25.74
CA SER A 294 4.66 14.67 -26.30
C SER A 294 3.38 15.00 -25.54
N ALA A 295 2.55 14.01 -25.20
CA ALA A 295 1.37 14.23 -24.37
C ALA A 295 1.72 14.77 -22.98
N LYS A 296 2.83 14.30 -22.38
CA LYS A 296 3.30 14.84 -21.10
C LYS A 296 3.79 16.28 -21.24
N ALA A 297 4.59 16.60 -22.25
CA ALA A 297 5.07 17.95 -22.50
C ALA A 297 3.90 18.92 -22.76
N LEU A 298 2.91 18.50 -23.56
CA LEU A 298 1.73 19.31 -23.89
C LEU A 298 0.89 19.74 -22.69
N ARG A 299 0.97 19.03 -21.55
CA ARG A 299 0.20 19.34 -20.33
C ARG A 299 0.41 20.78 -19.84
N SER A 300 1.59 21.35 -20.08
CA SER A 300 1.97 22.66 -19.57
C SER A 300 1.41 23.81 -20.41
N PHE A 301 0.90 23.52 -21.61
CA PHE A 301 0.32 24.52 -22.52
C PHE A 301 -1.22 24.48 -22.54
N VAL A 302 -1.85 23.59 -21.77
CA VAL A 302 -3.29 23.32 -21.79
C VAL A 302 -3.93 23.59 -20.43
N THR A 303 -5.26 23.70 -20.42
CA THR A 303 -6.05 23.90 -19.20
C THR A 303 -6.16 22.61 -18.38
N GLU A 304 -6.38 22.71 -17.07
CA GLU A 304 -6.55 21.54 -16.19
C GLU A 304 -7.66 20.58 -16.65
N LYS A 305 -8.73 21.12 -17.27
CA LYS A 305 -9.84 20.31 -17.82
C LYS A 305 -9.39 19.46 -19.01
N GLU A 306 -8.60 20.04 -19.91
CA GLU A 306 -8.04 19.32 -21.06
C GLU A 306 -7.05 18.24 -20.60
N VAL A 307 -6.25 18.50 -19.57
CA VAL A 307 -5.36 17.49 -18.96
C VAL A 307 -6.18 16.29 -18.45
N GLU A 308 -7.31 16.53 -17.80
CA GLU A 308 -8.20 15.47 -17.34
C GLU A 308 -8.80 14.68 -18.52
N PHE A 309 -9.18 15.33 -19.62
CA PHE A 309 -9.61 14.64 -20.83
C PHE A 309 -8.49 13.79 -21.45
N MET A 310 -7.25 14.29 -21.49
CA MET A 310 -6.09 13.50 -21.94
C MET A 310 -5.82 12.29 -21.03
N ARG A 311 -6.03 12.45 -19.72
CA ARG A 311 -5.93 11.34 -18.74
C ARG A 311 -6.97 10.27 -19.04
N GLN A 312 -8.22 10.66 -19.23
CA GLN A 312 -9.34 9.76 -19.55
C GLN A 312 -9.16 9.08 -20.91
N ALA A 313 -8.60 9.78 -21.91
CA ALA A 313 -8.25 9.21 -23.21
C ALA A 313 -7.03 8.27 -23.18
N GLY A 314 -6.37 8.11 -22.02
CA GLY A 314 -5.21 7.22 -21.87
C GLY A 314 -3.91 7.75 -22.48
N LEU A 315 -3.83 9.04 -22.80
CA LEU A 315 -2.63 9.68 -23.37
C LEU A 315 -1.51 9.83 -22.33
N LEU A 316 -1.87 10.07 -21.07
CA LEU A 316 -0.95 10.32 -19.97
C LEU A 316 -0.56 9.05 -19.20
N THR A 317 -1.10 7.88 -19.57
CA THR A 317 -0.87 6.61 -18.88
C THR A 317 0.27 5.84 -19.53
N VAL A 318 1.22 5.37 -18.71
CA VAL A 318 2.29 4.46 -19.18
C VAL A 318 1.69 3.09 -19.47
N ASP A 319 1.90 2.56 -20.68
CA ASP A 319 1.45 1.21 -21.04
C ASP A 319 2.30 0.15 -20.29
N PRO A 320 1.74 -0.61 -19.33
CA PRO A 320 2.50 -1.56 -18.52
C PRO A 320 2.80 -2.86 -19.28
N ARG A 321 2.27 -3.06 -20.49
CA ARG A 321 2.43 -4.31 -21.24
C ARG A 321 3.87 -4.47 -21.72
N VAL A 322 4.57 -5.44 -21.13
CA VAL A 322 5.94 -5.82 -21.47
C VAL A 322 6.02 -7.30 -21.87
N LYS A 323 7.08 -7.69 -22.59
CA LYS A 323 7.28 -9.08 -22.98
C LYS A 323 7.47 -9.93 -21.72
N GLU A 324 6.57 -10.89 -21.53
CA GLU A 324 6.67 -11.83 -20.42
C GLU A 324 7.82 -12.81 -20.64
N ARG A 325 8.55 -13.16 -19.57
CA ARG A 325 9.64 -14.14 -19.64
C ARG A 325 9.13 -15.54 -19.99
N LYS A 326 9.96 -16.32 -20.69
CA LYS A 326 9.78 -17.78 -20.89
C LYS A 326 9.93 -18.51 -19.54
N LYS A 327 9.20 -19.61 -19.35
CA LYS A 327 9.32 -20.46 -18.16
C LYS A 327 10.05 -21.75 -18.53
N PRO A 328 10.88 -22.31 -17.65
CA PRO A 328 11.43 -23.65 -17.87
C PRO A 328 10.28 -24.66 -17.99
N GLY A 329 10.47 -25.68 -18.84
CA GLY A 329 9.42 -26.68 -19.13
C GLY A 329 8.28 -26.20 -20.05
N GLN A 330 8.41 -25.04 -20.70
CA GLN A 330 7.42 -24.51 -21.64
C GLN A 330 8.09 -24.06 -22.95
N GLU A 331 7.35 -24.10 -24.06
CA GLU A 331 7.85 -23.67 -25.37
C GLU A 331 7.98 -22.14 -25.45
N GLY A 332 7.00 -21.41 -24.91
CA GLY A 332 6.98 -19.95 -24.84
C GLY A 332 6.62 -19.41 -23.46
N PRO A 333 6.34 -18.09 -23.33
CA PRO A 333 5.90 -17.50 -22.06
C PRO A 333 4.59 -18.09 -21.52
N ARG A 334 3.71 -18.53 -22.42
CA ARG A 334 2.41 -19.16 -22.11
C ARG A 334 2.20 -20.49 -22.86
N ARG A 335 2.71 -20.59 -24.10
CA ARG A 335 2.63 -21.80 -24.93
C ARG A 335 3.37 -22.96 -24.27
N LYS A 336 2.66 -24.08 -24.09
CA LYS A 336 3.21 -25.35 -23.60
C LYS A 336 3.68 -26.18 -24.78
N PHE A 337 4.58 -27.13 -24.52
CA PHE A 337 4.88 -28.16 -25.51
C PHE A 337 3.64 -29.00 -25.79
N THR A 338 3.60 -29.62 -26.97
CA THR A 338 2.54 -30.57 -27.33
C THR A 338 2.51 -31.69 -26.30
N TRP A 339 1.40 -31.79 -25.58
CA TRP A 339 1.18 -32.88 -24.64
C TRP A 339 0.84 -34.16 -25.40
N LYS A 340 1.63 -35.22 -25.21
CA LYS A 340 1.32 -36.56 -25.72
C LYS A 340 0.62 -37.35 -24.62
N LYS A 341 -0.60 -37.80 -24.88
CA LYS A 341 -1.40 -38.56 -23.93
C LYS A 341 -0.97 -40.03 -23.78
N ARG A 342 -0.34 -40.59 -24.83
CA ARG A 342 -0.02 -42.01 -24.99
C ARG A 342 1.48 -42.21 -25.07
#